data_AF-A0A655IQK1-F1
#
_entry.id   AF-A0A655IQK1-F1
#
_cell.length_a   1.000
_cell.length_b   1.000
_cell.length_c   1.000
_cell.angle_alpha   90.00
_cell.angle_beta   90.00
_cell.angle_gamma   90.00
#
_symmetry.space_group_name_H-M   'P 1'
#
loop_
_entity.id
_entity.type
_entity.pdbx_description
1 polymer ?
#
loop_
_entity_poly.entity_id
_entity_poly.type
_entity_poly.pdbx_seq_one_letter_code
_entity_poly.pdbx_strand_id
1 'polypeptide(L)'
;MAAVDAQFYWMSAKVPNDQFLLYAFDGEPTDLERAVAQVYRRARGCPGLGMRVQDRGALAYPQWVPTPVQRDQLVCHDLADRSWQGCLAAVVGLASKQLDMRRMPWRLHVFTPVHDVPGVSGLGTVAVMQFAHALGDGARA
;
A
#
# COMPACT_ATOMS: atom_id res chain seq x y z
N MET A 1 3.52 -21.18 2.92
CA MET A 1 2.70 -20.09 3.50
C MET A 1 2.18 -20.59 4.83
N ALA A 2 2.12 -19.76 5.87
CA ALA A 2 1.55 -20.19 7.15
C ALA A 2 0.02 -20.31 7.05
N ALA A 3 -0.61 -21.08 7.94
CA ALA A 3 -2.05 -21.28 7.91
C ALA A 3 -2.84 -19.98 8.09
N VAL A 4 -2.33 -19.08 8.95
CA VAL A 4 -2.92 -17.76 9.21
C VAL A 4 -2.91 -16.87 7.96
N ASP A 5 -1.80 -16.84 7.21
CA ASP A 5 -1.72 -16.08 5.95
C ASP A 5 -2.74 -16.60 4.92
N ALA A 6 -2.91 -17.92 4.83
CA ALA A 6 -3.86 -18.54 3.91
C ALA A 6 -5.32 -18.23 4.29
N GLN A 7 -5.62 -18.20 5.59
CA GLN A 7 -6.92 -17.74 6.09
C GLN A 7 -7.19 -16.29 5.69
N PHE A 8 -6.24 -15.37 5.92
CA PHE A 8 -6.39 -13.97 5.52
C PHE A 8 -6.55 -13.80 4.01
N TYR A 9 -5.83 -14.59 3.21
CA TYR A 9 -6.00 -14.62 1.75
C TYR A 9 -7.42 -15.06 1.35
N TRP A 10 -7.91 -16.19 1.87
CA TRP A 10 -9.25 -16.68 1.52
C TRP A 10 -10.36 -15.74 2.00
N MET A 11 -10.19 -15.10 3.16
CA MET A 11 -11.13 -14.09 3.67
C MET A 11 -11.15 -12.83 2.80
N SER A 12 -10.00 -12.38 2.28
CA SER A 12 -9.91 -11.18 1.42
C SER A 12 -10.79 -11.29 0.17
N ALA A 13 -11.03 -12.51 -0.32
CA ALA A 13 -11.92 -12.77 -1.46
C ALA A 13 -13.42 -12.59 -1.12
N LYS A 14 -13.78 -12.46 0.15
CA LYS A 14 -15.16 -12.35 0.65
C LYS A 14 -15.40 -11.03 1.40
N VAL A 15 -14.42 -10.56 2.14
CA VAL A 15 -14.50 -9.37 2.98
C VAL A 15 -13.27 -8.51 2.73
N PRO A 16 -13.45 -7.23 2.33
CA PRO A 16 -12.37 -6.25 2.27
C PRO A 16 -11.56 -6.23 3.57
N ASN A 17 -10.25 -6.45 3.48
CA ASN A 17 -9.38 -6.61 4.64
C ASN A 17 -7.96 -6.04 4.41
N ASP A 18 -7.80 -5.08 3.51
CA ASP A 18 -6.54 -4.36 3.41
C ASP A 18 -6.33 -3.44 4.63
N GLN A 19 -5.09 -3.40 5.11
CA GLN A 19 -4.64 -2.46 6.14
C GLN A 19 -4.08 -1.21 5.49
N PHE A 20 -4.27 -0.08 6.18
CA PHE A 20 -3.80 1.24 5.75
C PHE A 20 -2.96 1.86 6.86
N LEU A 21 -1.68 2.10 6.59
CA LEU A 21 -0.80 2.89 7.45
C LEU A 21 -0.57 4.26 6.83
N LEU A 22 -0.89 5.31 7.58
CA LEU A 22 -0.79 6.69 7.12
C LEU A 22 0.40 7.39 7.79
N TYR A 23 1.25 7.99 6.97
CA TYR A 23 2.39 8.78 7.39
C TYR A 23 2.26 10.20 6.84
N ALA A 24 2.36 11.19 7.72
CA ALA A 24 2.36 12.60 7.37
C ALA A 24 3.77 13.18 7.54
N PHE A 25 4.22 13.95 6.56
CA PHE A 25 5.52 14.61 6.54
C PHE A 25 5.33 16.13 6.42
N ASP A 26 6.11 16.89 7.19
CA ASP A 26 6.21 18.35 7.04
C ASP A 26 7.04 18.65 5.78
N GLY A 27 6.41 19.27 4.80
CA GLY A 27 7.01 19.60 3.51
C GLY A 27 6.64 18.69 2.35
N GLU A 28 7.07 19.12 1.17
CA GLU A 28 6.90 18.43 -0.10
C GLU A 28 8.25 17.99 -0.68
N PRO A 29 8.32 16.89 -1.43
CA PRO A 29 9.50 16.56 -2.18
C PRO A 29 9.79 17.65 -3.22
N THR A 30 11.04 18.14 -3.25
CA THR A 30 11.49 19.07 -4.31
C THR A 30 11.33 18.48 -5.71
N ASP A 31 11.42 17.15 -5.83
CA ASP A 31 11.18 16.38 -7.04
C ASP A 31 10.43 15.09 -6.65
N LEU A 32 9.13 15.10 -6.88
CA LEU A 32 8.24 13.99 -6.53
C LEU A 32 8.59 12.71 -7.30
N GLU A 33 8.89 12.81 -8.60
CA GLU A 33 9.22 11.65 -9.42
C GLU A 33 10.50 10.98 -8.93
N ARG A 34 11.52 11.77 -8.59
CA ARG A 34 12.79 11.27 -8.03
C ARG A 34 12.58 10.64 -6.66
N ALA A 35 11.75 11.23 -5.81
CA ALA A 35 11.41 10.67 -4.50
C ALA A 35 10.70 9.30 -4.65
N VAL A 36 9.68 9.23 -5.50
CA VAL A 36 8.96 7.97 -5.82
C VAL A 36 9.91 6.94 -6.42
N ALA A 37 10.79 7.34 -7.33
CA ALA A 37 11.80 6.45 -7.90
C ALA A 37 12.78 5.91 -6.85
N GLN A 38 13.11 6.69 -5.82
CA GLN A 38 13.94 6.24 -4.71
C GLN A 38 13.21 5.22 -3.83
N VAL A 39 11.93 5.44 -3.52
CA VAL A 39 11.10 4.46 -2.80
C VAL A 39 10.98 3.17 -3.61
N TYR A 40 10.72 3.27 -4.92
CA TYR A 40 10.68 2.11 -5.81
C TYR A 40 11.98 1.29 -5.79
N ARG A 41 13.14 1.96 -5.88
CA ARG A 41 14.45 1.28 -5.78
C ARG A 41 14.63 0.57 -4.44
N ARG A 42 14.25 1.21 -3.33
CA ARG A 42 14.33 0.59 -2.00
C ARG A 42 13.40 -0.61 -1.87
N ALA A 43 12.15 -0.49 -2.34
CA ALA A 43 11.18 -1.57 -2.30
C ALA A 43 11.65 -2.81 -3.06
N ARG A 44 12.32 -2.64 -4.22
CA ARG A 44 12.95 -3.74 -4.96
C ARG A 44 14.06 -4.45 -4.18
N GLY A 45 14.73 -3.75 -3.27
CA GLY A 45 15.74 -4.31 -2.38
C GLY A 45 15.18 -5.02 -1.15
N CYS A 46 13.86 -4.99 -0.93
CA CYS A 46 13.19 -5.62 0.20
C CYS A 46 12.49 -6.92 -0.27
N PRO A 47 13.04 -8.11 0.05
CA PRO A 47 12.45 -9.38 -0.41
C PRO A 47 11.00 -9.57 0.01
N GLY A 48 10.60 -9.09 1.18
CA GLY A 48 9.21 -9.16 1.67
C GLY A 48 8.21 -8.41 0.78
N LEU A 49 8.63 -7.31 0.16
CA LEU A 49 7.81 -6.53 -0.76
C LEU A 49 7.78 -7.12 -2.19
N GLY A 50 8.70 -8.03 -2.51
CA GLY A 50 8.80 -8.72 -3.79
C GLY A 50 8.09 -10.08 -3.79
N MET A 51 6.91 -10.19 -3.17
CA MET A 51 6.15 -11.43 -3.06
C MET A 51 4.72 -11.27 -3.58
N ARG A 52 4.10 -12.36 -4.02
CA ARG A 52 2.66 -12.46 -4.32
C ARG A 52 2.14 -13.84 -3.94
N VAL A 53 0.84 -13.98 -3.88
CA VAL A 53 0.18 -15.28 -3.70
C VAL A 53 0.07 -16.01 -5.04
N GLN A 54 0.52 -17.25 -5.07
CA GLN A 54 0.15 -18.23 -6.07
C GLN A 54 -0.95 -19.11 -5.47
N ASP A 55 -2.16 -19.00 -6.03
CA ASP A 55 -3.24 -19.94 -5.75
C ASP A 55 -2.92 -21.28 -6.44
N ARG A 56 -3.13 -22.37 -5.72
CA ARG A 56 -2.84 -23.74 -6.16
C ARG A 56 -4.10 -24.61 -6.24
N GLY A 57 -5.27 -23.98 -6.12
CA GLY A 57 -6.56 -24.65 -6.15
C GLY A 57 -7.00 -25.15 -4.77
N ALA A 58 -8.22 -25.70 -4.71
CA ALA A 58 -8.92 -25.99 -3.46
C ALA A 58 -8.29 -27.08 -2.58
N LEU A 59 -7.40 -27.91 -3.13
CA LEU A 59 -6.78 -29.03 -2.43
C LEU A 59 -5.37 -28.72 -1.90
N ALA A 60 -4.90 -27.48 -2.06
CA ALA A 60 -3.57 -27.08 -1.64
C ALA A 60 -3.58 -25.70 -1.00
N TYR A 61 -2.68 -25.49 -0.03
CA TYR A 61 -2.47 -24.16 0.50
C TYR A 61 -1.88 -23.23 -0.56
N PRO A 62 -2.34 -21.97 -0.62
CA PRO A 62 -1.69 -20.95 -1.43
C PRO A 62 -0.22 -20.78 -1.02
N GLN A 63 0.60 -20.28 -1.93
CA GLN A 63 2.03 -20.12 -1.71
C GLN A 63 2.48 -18.69 -1.97
N TRP A 64 3.34 -18.18 -1.10
CA TRP A 64 4.09 -16.96 -1.38
C TRP A 64 5.18 -17.28 -2.39
N VAL A 65 5.14 -16.62 -3.55
CA VAL A 65 6.16 -16.75 -4.59
C VAL A 65 6.79 -15.39 -4.89
N PRO A 66 8.09 -15.34 -5.24
CA PRO A 66 8.73 -14.09 -5.64
C PRO A 66 8.02 -13.44 -6.84
N THR A 67 7.97 -12.12 -6.83
CA THR A 67 7.52 -11.30 -7.96
C THR A 67 8.29 -9.99 -7.97
N PRO A 68 8.66 -9.45 -9.14
CA PRO A 68 9.30 -8.15 -9.19
C PRO A 68 8.33 -7.06 -8.72
N VAL A 69 8.81 -6.14 -7.89
CA VAL A 69 8.06 -4.92 -7.54
C VAL A 69 7.84 -4.10 -8.81
N GLN A 70 6.59 -3.73 -9.04
CA GLN A 70 6.15 -2.97 -10.20
C GLN A 70 6.00 -1.48 -9.87
N ARG A 71 6.10 -0.61 -10.89
CA ARG A 71 5.97 0.84 -10.68
C ARG A 71 4.55 1.27 -10.34
N ASP A 72 3.54 0.53 -10.79
CA ASP A 72 2.12 0.76 -10.48
C ASP A 72 1.73 0.44 -9.02
N GLN A 73 2.69 -0.04 -8.22
CA GLN A 73 2.60 -0.15 -6.77
C GLN A 73 2.89 1.18 -6.06
N LEU A 74 3.36 2.21 -6.77
CA LEU A 74 3.54 3.56 -6.24
C LEU A 74 2.64 4.50 -7.05
N VAL A 75 1.63 5.06 -6.39
CA VAL A 75 0.62 5.89 -7.04
C VAL A 75 0.63 7.27 -6.41
N CYS A 76 0.90 8.30 -7.21
CA CYS A 76 0.70 9.68 -6.82
C CYS A 76 -0.71 10.10 -7.19
N HIS A 77 -1.42 10.74 -6.26
CA HIS A 77 -2.76 11.28 -6.49
C HIS A 77 -2.70 12.78 -6.52
N ASP A 78 -3.31 13.37 -7.55
CA ASP A 78 -3.63 14.79 -7.57
C ASP A 78 -5.02 14.98 -6.97
N LEU A 79 -5.09 15.71 -5.86
CA LEU A 79 -6.35 15.95 -5.14
C LEU A 79 -7.01 17.22 -5.67
N ALA A 80 -8.31 17.13 -5.99
CA ALA A 80 -9.13 18.30 -6.30
C ALA A 80 -9.33 19.18 -5.06
N ASP A 81 -9.58 18.56 -3.90
CA ASP A 81 -9.54 19.19 -2.59
C ASP A 81 -8.25 18.79 -1.88
N ARG A 82 -7.30 19.74 -1.84
CA ARG A 82 -5.98 19.54 -1.24
C ARG A 82 -5.95 19.77 0.27
N SER A 83 -7.11 19.96 0.92
CA SER A 83 -7.16 20.04 2.39
C SER A 83 -6.85 18.69 3.03
N TRP A 84 -6.51 18.71 4.33
CA TRP A 84 -6.38 17.50 5.13
C TRP A 84 -7.65 16.64 5.10
N GLN A 85 -8.82 17.27 5.12
CA GLN A 85 -10.11 16.56 5.03
C GLN A 85 -10.29 15.91 3.65
N GLY A 86 -9.98 16.62 2.57
CA GLY A 86 -9.98 16.07 1.22
C GLY A 86 -9.04 14.89 1.05
N CYS A 87 -7.85 14.96 1.65
CA CYS A 87 -6.90 13.84 1.71
C CYS A 87 -7.50 12.64 2.45
N LEU A 88 -8.06 12.82 3.65
CA LEU A 88 -8.68 11.73 4.40
C LEU A 88 -9.86 11.12 3.66
N ALA A 89 -10.68 11.93 2.98
CA ALA A 89 -11.77 11.43 2.14
C ALA A 89 -11.25 10.57 0.98
N ALA A 90 -10.16 10.98 0.33
CA ALA A 90 -9.50 10.18 -0.70
C ALA A 90 -8.96 8.86 -0.15
N VAL A 91 -8.35 8.87 1.04
CA VAL A 91 -7.86 7.67 1.74
C VAL A 91 -9.00 6.70 2.06
N VAL A 92 -10.12 7.19 2.60
CA VAL A 92 -11.33 6.39 2.84
C VAL A 92 -11.82 5.76 1.53
N GLY A 93 -11.78 6.51 0.43
CA GLY A 93 -12.11 6.00 -0.90
C GLY A 93 -11.23 4.82 -1.36
N LEU A 94 -9.99 4.70 -0.90
CA LEU A 94 -9.11 3.56 -1.22
C LEU A 94 -9.61 2.25 -0.62
N ALA A 95 -10.38 2.27 0.47
CA ALA A 95 -10.94 1.06 1.06
C ALA A 95 -11.89 0.31 0.10
N SER A 96 -12.49 1.02 -0.87
CA SER A 96 -13.28 0.39 -1.94
C SER A 96 -12.44 -0.30 -3.02
N LYS A 97 -11.13 -0.08 -3.02
CA LYS A 97 -10.16 -0.56 -4.03
C LYS A 97 -9.20 -1.57 -3.41
N GLN A 98 -9.74 -2.74 -3.07
CA GLN A 98 -8.96 -3.82 -2.45
C GLN A 98 -7.87 -4.36 -3.39
N LEU A 99 -6.77 -4.81 -2.80
CA LEU A 99 -5.64 -5.41 -3.50
C LEU A 99 -5.97 -6.83 -3.96
N ASP A 100 -5.47 -7.22 -5.14
CA ASP A 100 -5.40 -8.63 -5.52
C ASP A 100 -4.02 -9.19 -5.13
N MET A 101 -3.99 -9.94 -4.04
CA MET A 101 -2.76 -10.57 -3.52
C MET A 101 -2.03 -11.47 -4.53
N ARG A 102 -2.73 -11.93 -5.58
CA ARG A 102 -2.12 -12.73 -6.65
C ARG A 102 -1.29 -11.89 -7.61
N ARG A 103 -1.46 -10.57 -7.58
CA ARG A 103 -0.78 -9.59 -8.44
C ARG A 103 0.11 -8.66 -7.65
N MET A 104 -0.44 -8.05 -6.59
CA MET A 104 0.15 -6.92 -5.88
C MET A 104 -0.41 -6.90 -4.46
N PRO A 105 0.31 -7.47 -3.47
CA PRO A 105 -0.19 -7.53 -2.09
C PRO A 105 0.07 -6.24 -1.29
N TRP A 106 0.65 -5.21 -1.92
CA TRP A 106 0.81 -3.88 -1.34
C TRP A 106 0.88 -2.78 -2.39
N ARG A 107 0.50 -1.56 -2.00
CA ARG A 107 0.62 -0.34 -2.79
C ARG A 107 0.88 0.85 -1.87
N LEU A 108 1.76 1.74 -2.29
CA LEU A 108 1.99 3.04 -1.68
C LEU A 108 1.23 4.12 -2.44
N HIS A 109 0.44 4.89 -1.73
CA HIS A 109 -0.27 6.06 -2.24
C HIS A 109 0.39 7.32 -1.70
N VAL A 110 0.66 8.29 -2.56
CA VAL A 110 1.28 9.56 -2.18
C VAL A 110 0.35 10.70 -2.56
N PHE A 111 0.05 11.56 -1.59
CA PHE A 111 -0.76 12.75 -1.73
C PHE A 111 0.11 13.96 -1.39
N THR A 112 0.31 14.86 -2.34
CA THR A 112 1.11 16.08 -2.16
C THR A 112 0.79 17.08 -3.28
N PRO A 113 0.65 18.38 -2.99
CA PRO A 113 0.58 18.98 -1.64
C PRO A 113 -0.70 18.63 -0.88
N VAL A 114 -0.63 18.63 0.45
CA VAL A 114 -1.78 18.62 1.36
C VAL A 114 -1.70 19.79 2.34
N HIS A 115 -2.76 20.58 2.43
CA HIS A 115 -2.89 21.71 3.37
C HIS A 115 -3.43 21.25 4.74
N ASP A 116 -3.14 22.02 5.77
CA ASP A 116 -3.72 21.88 7.13
C ASP A 116 -3.50 20.50 7.77
N VAL A 117 -2.39 19.84 7.41
CA VAL A 117 -2.00 18.57 8.01
C VAL A 117 -1.67 18.81 9.50
N PRO A 118 -2.26 18.06 10.44
CA PRO A 118 -2.02 18.27 11.87
C PRO A 118 -0.53 18.19 12.23
N GLY A 119 -0.02 19.24 12.89
CA GLY A 119 1.38 19.32 13.31
C GLY A 119 2.37 19.76 12.22
N VAL A 120 1.89 20.09 11.02
CA VAL A 120 2.67 20.62 9.90
C VAL A 120 2.39 22.10 9.74
N SER A 121 3.44 22.91 9.59
CA SER A 121 3.32 24.38 9.55
C SER A 121 3.01 24.94 8.15
N GLY A 122 3.18 24.13 7.11
CA GLY A 122 2.94 24.50 5.72
C GLY A 122 2.29 23.40 4.90
N LEU A 123 2.78 23.20 3.67
CA LEU A 123 2.32 22.11 2.81
C LEU A 123 2.93 20.80 3.30
N GLY A 124 2.09 19.78 3.44
CA GLY A 124 2.49 18.44 3.84
C GLY A 124 2.47 17.45 2.69
N THR A 125 3.12 16.32 2.94
CA THR A 125 3.03 15.12 2.12
C THR A 125 2.45 13.99 2.94
N VAL A 126 1.45 13.31 2.40
CA VAL A 126 0.83 12.15 3.05
C VAL A 126 1.14 10.91 2.23
N ALA A 127 1.77 9.93 2.86
CA ALA A 127 2.05 8.63 2.28
C ALA A 127 1.19 7.58 2.97
N VAL A 128 0.39 6.84 2.21
CA VAL A 128 -0.48 5.77 2.71
C VAL A 128 -0.03 4.44 2.15
N MET A 129 0.45 3.57 3.02
CA MET A 129 0.80 2.20 2.68
C MET A 129 -0.44 1.32 2.84
N GLN A 130 -0.97 0.82 1.72
CA GLN A 130 -2.02 -0.19 1.65
C GLN A 130 -1.37 -1.56 1.50
N PHE A 131 -1.75 -2.54 2.30
CA PHE A 131 -1.25 -3.91 2.17
C PHE A 131 -2.30 -4.92 2.63
N ALA A 132 -2.27 -6.09 2.02
CA ALA A 132 -3.14 -7.18 2.41
C ALA A 132 -2.78 -7.66 3.82
N HIS A 133 -3.78 -7.91 4.67
CA HIS A 133 -3.58 -8.38 6.06
C HIS A 133 -2.60 -9.57 6.16
N ALA A 134 -2.64 -10.51 5.22
CA ALA A 134 -1.74 -11.67 5.23
C ALA A 134 -0.25 -11.32 5.02
N LEU A 135 0.04 -10.17 4.40
CA LEU A 135 1.40 -9.65 4.25
C LEU A 135 1.86 -8.94 5.52
N GLY A 136 0.96 -8.21 6.19
CA GLY A 136 1.26 -7.35 7.33
C GLY A 136 1.27 -8.02 8.69
N ASP A 137 0.34 -8.95 8.92
CA ASP A 137 0.15 -9.65 10.20
C ASP A 137 0.34 -11.17 10.09
N GLY A 138 0.80 -11.63 8.92
CA GLY A 138 1.14 -13.02 8.68
C GLY A 138 2.41 -13.44 9.42
N ALA A 139 2.77 -14.72 9.37
CA ALA A 139 3.98 -15.25 10.01
C ALA A 139 5.31 -14.74 9.39
N ARG A 140 5.24 -13.73 8.52
CA ARG A 140 6.36 -13.05 7.86
C ARG A 140 6.59 -11.63 8.39
N ALA A 141 5.68 -11.10 9.22
CA ALA A 141 5.80 -9.81 9.86
C ALA A 141 6.97 -9.77 10.86
#